data_AF-A0A286FG21-F1
#
_entry.id   AF-A0A286FG21-F1
#
_cell.length_a   1.000
_cell.length_b   1.000
_cell.length_c   1.000
_cell.angle_alpha   90.00
_cell.angle_beta   90.00
_cell.angle_gamma   90.00
#
_symmetry.space_group_name_H-M   'P 1'
#
loop_
_entity.id
_entity.type
_entity.pdbx_description
1 polymer ?
#
loop_
_entity_poly.entity_id
_entity_poly.type
_entity_poly.pdbx_seq_one_letter_code
_entity_poly.pdbx_strand_id
1 'polypeptide(L)'
;MTDWKPLPGGLASDVRHLVAELRNLKDRAGLSLAVLGGRTPYSKSSWERYLNGKALPPQHAVTSLGKLADADPARLVALWELANTAWHDHGTSDTDGARDADDVHDRPFEEFASVTERAPAAQAEEPPSVSRRFGRRQLIRAVVALAAVVGLSVSLYGAFGRHSGAHETDRDGTVGKDAPTRQLDVNCFADSCAGKNPGRTGCGGDAWTAALYRVAGVYVELRYSDACKAAWSRISWGHPGDTARVVGEGGRTYQNKVHYDTDTFSAMVAAPSPSTAKACVLLTSGVHACTSPGGTQHLTEPPNPPTSATTSATVGPR
;
A
#
# COMPACT_ATOMS: atom_id res chain seq x y z
N MET A 1 -14.31 32.71 -5.61
CA MET A 1 -14.41 31.50 -4.78
C MET A 1 -15.14 30.46 -5.60
N THR A 2 -14.64 29.23 -5.65
CA THR A 2 -15.28 28.16 -6.43
C THR A 2 -16.54 27.72 -5.67
N ASP A 3 -17.67 27.54 -6.36
CA ASP A 3 -18.84 26.94 -5.73
C ASP A 3 -18.58 25.43 -5.55
N TRP A 4 -18.33 25.02 -4.31
CA TRP A 4 -17.92 23.67 -3.98
C TRP A 4 -19.12 22.78 -3.65
N LYS A 5 -19.16 21.59 -4.24
CA LYS A 5 -20.10 20.54 -3.81
C LYS A 5 -19.89 20.23 -2.31
N PRO A 6 -20.96 20.05 -1.51
CA PRO A 6 -20.84 19.62 -0.12
C PRO A 6 -20.10 18.28 -0.02
N LEU A 7 -19.30 18.14 1.04
CA LEU A 7 -18.55 16.90 1.32
C LEU A 7 -19.50 15.78 1.79
N PRO A 8 -19.17 14.50 1.52
CA PRO A 8 -19.97 13.35 1.94
C PRO A 8 -20.26 13.35 3.45
N GLY A 9 -21.50 13.01 3.83
CA GLY A 9 -21.96 13.06 5.23
C GLY A 9 -21.26 12.11 6.20
N GLY A 10 -20.69 10.99 5.73
CA GLY A 10 -19.97 10.00 6.55
C GLY A 10 -18.46 10.21 6.68
N LEU A 11 -17.92 11.31 6.15
CA LEU A 11 -16.47 11.58 6.16
C LEU A 11 -15.94 11.89 7.57
N ALA A 12 -14.78 11.37 7.96
CA ALA A 12 -14.15 11.72 9.23
C ALA A 12 -13.93 13.24 9.37
N SER A 13 -13.93 13.76 10.60
CA SER A 13 -13.68 15.20 10.86
C SER A 13 -12.32 15.65 10.34
N ASP A 14 -11.27 14.85 10.56
CA ASP A 14 -9.91 15.20 10.16
C ASP A 14 -9.76 15.21 8.63
N VAL A 15 -10.42 14.27 7.95
CA VAL A 15 -10.46 14.22 6.49
C VAL A 15 -11.22 15.41 5.91
N ARG A 16 -12.34 15.81 6.53
CA ARG A 16 -13.05 17.05 6.13
C ARG A 16 -12.17 18.28 6.30
N HIS A 17 -11.46 18.37 7.42
CA HIS A 17 -10.59 19.51 7.72
C HIS A 17 -9.47 19.62 6.67
N LEU A 18 -8.80 18.50 6.35
CA LEU A 18 -7.83 18.47 5.27
C LEU A 18 -8.44 18.94 3.95
N VAL A 19 -9.55 18.35 3.51
CA VAL A 19 -10.15 18.69 2.20
C VAL A 19 -10.60 20.16 2.15
N ALA A 20 -11.14 20.70 3.24
CA ALA A 20 -11.51 22.10 3.34
C ALA A 20 -10.28 23.01 3.19
N GLU A 21 -9.17 22.69 3.83
CA GLU A 21 -7.94 23.49 3.72
C GLU A 21 -7.35 23.44 2.30
N LEU A 22 -7.37 22.28 1.66
CA LEU A 22 -6.93 22.15 0.26
C LEU A 22 -7.82 22.95 -0.70
N ARG A 23 -9.15 22.95 -0.49
CA ARG A 23 -10.09 23.79 -1.26
C ARG A 23 -9.78 25.28 -1.09
N ASN A 24 -9.56 25.71 0.15
CA ASN A 24 -9.20 27.09 0.47
C ASN A 24 -7.88 27.51 -0.19
N LEU A 25 -6.85 26.65 -0.15
CA LEU A 25 -5.58 26.91 -0.81
C LEU A 25 -5.72 27.04 -2.32
N LYS A 26 -6.39 26.08 -2.96
CA LYS A 26 -6.66 26.12 -4.40
C LYS A 26 -7.37 27.42 -4.81
N ASP A 27 -8.38 27.82 -4.05
CA ASP A 27 -9.20 28.99 -4.36
C ASP A 27 -8.44 30.31 -4.14
N ARG A 28 -7.65 30.42 -3.06
CA ARG A 28 -6.78 31.59 -2.83
C ARG A 28 -5.70 31.74 -3.90
N ALA A 29 -5.14 30.62 -4.35
CA ALA A 29 -4.14 30.60 -5.42
C ALA A 29 -4.75 30.76 -6.83
N GLY A 30 -6.08 30.85 -6.97
CA GLY A 30 -6.75 30.97 -8.26
C GLY A 30 -6.56 29.77 -9.19
N LEU A 31 -6.23 28.60 -8.65
CA LEU A 31 -5.90 27.42 -9.44
C LEU A 31 -7.17 26.73 -9.94
N SER A 32 -7.23 26.45 -11.25
CA SER A 32 -8.24 25.58 -11.82
C SER A 32 -7.82 24.10 -11.66
N LEU A 33 -8.79 23.18 -11.68
CA LEU A 33 -8.49 21.73 -11.66
C LEU A 33 -7.66 21.30 -12.88
N ALA A 34 -7.83 21.98 -14.02
CA ALA A 34 -7.03 21.71 -15.22
C ALA A 34 -5.57 22.14 -15.04
N VAL A 35 -5.33 23.30 -14.40
CA VAL A 35 -3.97 23.76 -14.06
C VAL A 35 -3.31 22.82 -13.06
N LEU A 36 -4.03 22.38 -12.02
CA LEU A 36 -3.53 21.35 -11.11
C LEU A 36 -3.20 20.05 -11.85
N GLY A 37 -4.07 19.65 -12.78
CA GLY A 37 -3.89 18.50 -13.64
C GLY A 37 -2.62 18.54 -14.50
N GLY A 38 -2.31 19.72 -15.05
CA GLY A 38 -1.15 19.90 -15.92
C GLY A 38 0.17 20.19 -15.20
N ARG A 39 0.11 20.66 -13.93
CA ARG A 39 1.30 21.02 -13.13
C ARG A 39 1.67 19.98 -12.07
N THR A 40 0.90 18.91 -11.96
CA THR A 40 1.15 17.82 -11.04
C THR A 40 1.00 16.48 -11.76
N PRO A 41 1.52 15.36 -11.21
CA PRO A 41 1.35 14.03 -11.81
C PRO A 41 -0.10 13.50 -11.79
N TYR A 42 -1.05 14.25 -11.23
CA TYR A 42 -2.43 13.79 -11.02
C TYR A 42 -3.36 14.44 -12.02
N SER A 43 -4.21 13.64 -12.67
CA SER A 43 -5.20 14.15 -13.63
C SER A 43 -6.25 15.07 -12.98
N LYS A 44 -6.98 15.83 -13.82
CA LYS A 44 -8.12 16.66 -13.41
C LYS A 44 -9.15 15.86 -12.60
N SER A 45 -9.47 14.63 -13.02
CA SER A 45 -10.46 13.79 -12.35
C SER A 45 -9.96 13.28 -10.99
N SER A 46 -8.66 13.02 -10.84
CA SER A 46 -8.04 12.72 -9.54
C SER A 46 -8.21 13.89 -8.57
N TRP A 47 -7.87 15.11 -8.99
CA TRP A 47 -8.04 16.32 -8.19
C TRP A 47 -9.48 16.59 -7.81
N GLU A 48 -10.41 16.40 -8.75
CA GLU A 48 -11.84 16.55 -8.48
C GLU A 48 -12.30 15.56 -7.40
N ARG A 49 -11.82 14.32 -7.42
CA ARG A 49 -12.21 13.33 -6.43
C ARG A 49 -11.64 13.65 -5.05
N TYR A 50 -10.37 14.06 -4.97
CA TYR A 50 -9.73 14.44 -3.71
C TYR A 50 -10.39 15.66 -3.08
N LEU A 51 -10.56 16.71 -3.87
CA LEU A 51 -11.18 17.95 -3.42
C LEU A 51 -12.68 17.81 -3.22
N ASN A 52 -13.29 16.66 -3.52
CA ASN A 52 -14.67 16.35 -3.13
C ASN A 52 -14.78 15.35 -1.98
N GLY A 53 -13.66 14.99 -1.34
CA GLY A 53 -13.63 14.05 -0.22
C GLY A 53 -14.07 12.64 -0.59
N LYS A 54 -14.05 12.29 -1.88
CA LYS A 54 -14.40 10.96 -2.39
C LYS A 54 -13.23 9.97 -2.34
N ALA A 55 -12.01 10.49 -2.17
CA ALA A 55 -10.80 9.74 -1.91
C ALA A 55 -9.85 10.64 -1.12
N LEU A 56 -9.10 10.07 -0.19
CA LEU A 56 -8.03 10.80 0.48
C LEU A 56 -6.92 11.12 -0.54
N PRO A 57 -6.48 12.39 -0.69
CA PRO A 57 -5.34 12.72 -1.54
C PRO A 57 -4.07 12.06 -0.99
N PRO A 58 -3.15 11.55 -1.83
CA PRO A 58 -1.83 11.14 -1.36
C PRO A 58 -1.06 12.36 -0.82
N GLN A 59 -0.12 12.11 0.10
CA GLN A 59 0.68 13.17 0.71
C GLN A 59 1.43 14.01 -0.34
N HIS A 60 1.90 13.39 -1.42
CA HIS A 60 2.56 14.09 -2.52
C HIS A 60 1.62 15.03 -3.28
N ALA A 61 0.31 14.72 -3.39
CA ALA A 61 -0.68 15.66 -3.92
C ALA A 61 -0.85 16.87 -3.00
N VAL A 62 -1.01 16.63 -1.70
CA VAL A 62 -1.17 17.70 -0.70
C VAL A 62 0.02 18.67 -0.74
N THR A 63 1.23 18.14 -0.74
CA THR A 63 2.46 18.95 -0.80
C THR A 63 2.65 19.64 -2.15
N SER A 64 2.25 19.01 -3.26
CA SER A 64 2.30 19.63 -4.59
C SER A 64 1.35 20.83 -4.71
N LEU A 65 0.11 20.71 -4.21
CA LEU A 65 -0.82 21.85 -4.15
C LEU A 65 -0.30 22.93 -3.19
N GLY A 66 0.25 22.55 -2.03
CA GLY A 66 0.88 23.47 -1.09
C GLY A 66 1.97 24.31 -1.76
N LYS A 67 2.88 23.69 -2.50
CA LYS A 67 3.93 24.39 -3.26
C LYS A 67 3.36 25.32 -4.34
N LEU A 68 2.33 24.88 -5.08
CA LEU A 68 1.68 25.71 -6.10
C LEU A 68 0.92 26.91 -5.52
N ALA A 69 0.49 26.80 -4.26
CA ALA A 69 -0.25 27.83 -3.53
C ALA A 69 0.61 28.61 -2.52
N ASP A 70 1.93 28.40 -2.52
CA ASP A 70 2.89 29.01 -1.59
C ASP A 70 2.53 28.83 -0.10
N ALA A 71 2.10 27.61 0.26
CA ALA A 71 1.73 27.24 1.62
C ALA A 71 2.82 26.43 2.33
N ASP A 72 2.86 26.53 3.67
CA ASP A 72 3.79 25.78 4.51
C ASP A 72 3.60 24.25 4.36
N PRO A 73 4.60 23.54 3.81
CA PRO A 73 4.52 22.10 3.62
C PRO A 73 4.43 21.30 4.92
N ALA A 74 5.09 21.76 6.00
CA ALA A 74 5.13 21.02 7.26
C ALA A 74 3.74 20.94 7.91
N ARG A 75 3.03 22.08 7.94
CA ARG A 75 1.65 22.16 8.40
C ARG A 75 0.71 21.25 7.61
N LEU A 76 0.85 21.22 6.29
CA LEU A 76 -0.01 20.41 5.42
C LEU A 76 0.24 18.92 5.58
N VAL A 77 1.49 18.52 5.82
CA VAL A 77 1.84 17.12 6.12
C VAL A 77 1.22 16.69 7.44
N ALA A 78 1.33 17.49 8.50
CA ALA A 78 0.72 17.15 9.79
C ALA A 78 -0.81 16.98 9.69
N LEU A 79 -1.48 17.87 8.94
CA LEU A 79 -2.91 17.75 8.69
C LEU A 79 -3.26 16.50 7.88
N TRP A 80 -2.41 16.14 6.92
CA TRP A 80 -2.57 14.92 6.14
C TRP A 80 -2.41 13.65 6.98
N GLU A 81 -1.45 13.60 7.90
CA GLU A 81 -1.23 12.45 8.78
C GLU A 81 -2.44 12.16 9.67
N LEU A 82 -3.05 13.20 10.27
CA LEU A 82 -4.28 13.07 11.05
C LEU A 82 -5.43 12.53 10.20
N ALA A 83 -5.63 13.11 9.00
CA ALA A 83 -6.65 12.64 8.07
C ALA A 83 -6.40 11.20 7.58
N ASN A 84 -5.14 10.82 7.36
CA ASN A 84 -4.75 9.50 6.91
C ASN A 84 -5.03 8.44 7.98
N THR A 85 -4.74 8.72 9.25
CA THR A 85 -5.10 7.83 10.37
C THR A 85 -6.61 7.65 10.43
N ALA A 86 -7.37 8.74 10.51
CA ALA A 86 -8.83 8.69 10.59
C ALA A 86 -9.48 7.97 9.39
N TRP A 87 -8.95 8.17 8.17
CA TRP A 87 -9.45 7.48 6.98
C TRP A 87 -9.31 5.95 7.06
N HIS A 88 -8.25 5.45 7.68
CA HIS A 88 -8.02 4.01 7.81
C HIS A 88 -8.77 3.38 8.98
N ASP A 89 -9.00 4.13 10.07
CA ASP A 89 -9.77 3.65 11.23
C ASP A 89 -11.26 3.43 10.88
N HIS A 90 -11.81 4.20 9.94
CA HIS A 90 -13.16 3.95 9.40
C HIS A 90 -13.21 2.69 8.53
N GLY A 91 -12.14 2.38 7.77
CA GLY A 91 -12.08 1.17 6.95
C GLY A 91 -11.99 -0.13 7.77
N THR A 92 -11.41 -0.07 8.97
CA THR A 92 -11.38 -1.20 9.91
C THR A 92 -12.73 -1.40 10.61
N SER A 93 -13.60 -0.38 10.63
CA SER A 93 -14.94 -0.46 11.22
C SER A 93 -15.98 -1.08 10.28
N ASP A 94 -15.77 -0.95 8.96
CA ASP A 94 -16.65 -1.54 7.92
C ASP A 94 -16.28 -3.00 7.57
N THR A 95 -15.18 -3.55 8.10
CA THR A 95 -14.69 -4.90 7.75
C THR A 95 -15.14 -6.04 8.67
N ASP A 96 -16.01 -5.78 9.65
CA ASP A 96 -16.70 -6.84 10.42
C ASP A 96 -18.01 -7.33 9.80
N GLY A 97 -18.32 -6.90 8.57
CA GLY A 97 -19.59 -7.19 7.88
C GLY A 97 -19.46 -7.68 6.44
N ALA A 98 -18.43 -8.44 6.08
CA ALA A 98 -18.40 -9.15 4.78
C ALA A 98 -17.40 -10.33 4.80
N ARG A 99 -17.82 -11.46 5.36
CA ARG A 99 -17.31 -12.79 4.98
C ARG A 99 -18.46 -13.55 4.34
N ASP A 100 -18.48 -13.60 3.01
CA ASP A 100 -18.70 -14.82 2.21
C ASP A 100 -18.94 -14.47 0.73
N ALA A 101 -18.58 -15.45 -0.12
CA ALA A 101 -18.54 -15.51 -1.58
C ALA A 101 -17.29 -14.89 -2.26
N ASP A 102 -16.53 -15.60 -3.07
CA ASP A 102 -16.54 -17.01 -3.45
C ASP A 102 -15.19 -17.33 -4.11
N ASP A 103 -14.88 -18.62 -4.07
CA ASP A 103 -13.77 -19.29 -4.73
C ASP A 103 -13.96 -19.36 -6.27
N VAL A 104 -12.94 -19.84 -7.00
CA VAL A 104 -12.87 -20.17 -8.44
C VAL A 104 -12.47 -18.99 -9.37
N HIS A 105 -11.40 -19.00 -10.16
CA HIS A 105 -10.89 -20.07 -11.03
C HIS A 105 -9.38 -19.95 -11.32
N ASP A 106 -8.69 -21.07 -11.13
CA ASP A 106 -7.53 -21.53 -11.90
C ASP A 106 -7.87 -21.59 -13.41
N ARG A 107 -7.08 -20.95 -14.29
CA ARG A 107 -6.51 -21.57 -15.51
C ARG A 107 -5.47 -20.65 -16.21
N PRO A 108 -4.42 -21.22 -16.83
CA PRO A 108 -3.34 -20.49 -17.49
C PRO A 108 -3.77 -20.00 -18.88
N PHE A 109 -3.34 -18.81 -19.28
CA PHE A 109 -3.52 -18.34 -20.66
C PHE A 109 -2.18 -18.29 -21.38
N GLU A 110 -2.06 -19.19 -22.34
CA GLU A 110 -0.98 -19.25 -23.32
C GLU A 110 -0.99 -18.02 -24.24
N GLU A 111 0.22 -17.50 -24.43
CA GLU A 111 0.83 -17.10 -25.70
C GLU A 111 -0.09 -16.86 -26.90
N PHE A 112 -0.30 -15.58 -27.25
CA PHE A 112 -0.81 -15.19 -28.57
C PHE A 112 0.28 -14.47 -29.36
N ALA A 113 0.94 -15.23 -30.23
CA ALA A 113 1.67 -14.71 -31.38
C ALA A 113 0.69 -14.34 -32.51
N SER A 114 1.06 -13.33 -33.29
CA SER A 114 0.25 -12.67 -34.32
C SER A 114 0.16 -13.43 -35.65
N VAL A 115 -0.86 -13.04 -36.46
CA VAL A 115 -0.83 -12.76 -37.93
C VAL A 115 -1.86 -13.50 -38.82
N THR A 116 -2.70 -12.68 -39.49
CA THR A 116 -3.31 -12.77 -40.85
C THR A 116 -4.66 -13.48 -41.12
N GLU A 117 -5.64 -12.62 -41.44
CA GLU A 117 -6.56 -12.59 -42.60
C GLU A 117 -7.36 -13.83 -43.04
N ARG A 118 -8.70 -13.75 -42.87
CA ARG A 118 -9.72 -13.57 -43.94
C ARG A 118 -11.04 -14.24 -43.52
N ALA A 119 -12.14 -13.48 -43.53
CA ALA A 119 -13.52 -14.00 -43.46
C ALA A 119 -13.98 -14.48 -44.86
N PRO A 120 -14.97 -15.39 -44.99
CA PRO A 120 -16.37 -14.98 -44.80
C PRO A 120 -17.33 -16.02 -44.18
N ALA A 121 -18.41 -15.47 -43.61
CA ALA A 121 -19.78 -15.94 -43.44
C ALA A 121 -20.11 -17.45 -43.42
N ALA A 122 -20.76 -17.90 -42.32
CA ALA A 122 -22.06 -18.59 -42.37
C ALA A 122 -22.56 -18.97 -40.96
N GLN A 123 -23.82 -18.59 -40.72
CA GLN A 123 -24.87 -19.34 -40.02
C GLN A 123 -24.90 -19.39 -38.48
N ALA A 124 -26.04 -18.86 -38.00
CA ALA A 124 -26.55 -18.92 -36.65
C ALA A 124 -27.07 -20.32 -36.32
N GLU A 125 -26.77 -20.81 -35.11
CA GLU A 125 -27.61 -21.79 -34.45
C GLU A 125 -27.54 -21.59 -32.93
N GLU A 126 -28.73 -21.46 -32.35
CA GLU A 126 -29.02 -21.13 -30.96
C GLU A 126 -29.14 -22.43 -30.14
N PRO A 127 -28.42 -22.61 -29.02
CA PRO A 127 -28.65 -23.76 -28.15
C PRO A 127 -29.73 -23.47 -27.09
N PRO A 128 -30.56 -24.46 -26.74
CA PRO A 128 -31.82 -24.27 -26.03
C PRO A 128 -31.66 -23.98 -24.53
N SER A 129 -32.54 -23.10 -24.06
CA SER A 129 -32.86 -22.86 -22.67
C SER A 129 -33.48 -24.11 -22.01
N VAL A 130 -32.84 -24.64 -20.97
CA VAL A 130 -33.47 -25.57 -20.04
C VAL A 130 -33.70 -24.86 -18.71
N SER A 131 -34.94 -24.42 -18.53
CA SER A 131 -35.49 -23.99 -17.25
C SER A 131 -35.61 -25.19 -16.30
N ARG A 132 -35.11 -25.07 -15.07
CA ARG A 132 -35.66 -25.83 -13.93
C ARG A 132 -35.98 -24.90 -12.77
N ARG A 133 -37.29 -24.67 -12.63
CA ARG A 133 -37.93 -24.20 -11.40
C ARG A 133 -38.00 -25.36 -10.39
N PHE A 134 -38.31 -24.99 -9.15
CA PHE A 134 -38.65 -25.80 -7.96
C PHE A 134 -37.45 -26.20 -7.08
N GLY A 135 -37.42 -25.89 -5.78
CA GLY A 135 -38.43 -25.25 -4.96
C GLY A 135 -37.91 -24.89 -3.57
N ARG A 136 -38.28 -23.69 -3.12
CA ARG A 136 -38.39 -23.30 -1.71
C ARG A 136 -39.20 -24.36 -0.97
N ARG A 137 -38.57 -25.08 -0.04
CA ARG A 137 -39.13 -25.71 1.18
C ARG A 137 -38.13 -26.76 1.67
N GLN A 138 -37.08 -26.33 2.34
CA GLN A 138 -36.43 -27.05 3.46
C GLN A 138 -35.52 -26.05 4.22
N LEU A 139 -36.12 -24.92 4.63
CA LEU A 139 -35.70 -24.26 5.86
C LEU A 139 -36.61 -24.83 6.96
N ILE A 140 -36.04 -25.06 8.14
CA ILE A 140 -36.64 -25.55 9.40
C ILE A 140 -36.31 -27.03 9.69
N ARG A 141 -35.38 -27.20 10.66
CA ARG A 141 -34.95 -28.38 11.46
C ARG A 141 -33.43 -28.52 11.36
N ALA A 142 -32.59 -28.33 12.37
CA ALA A 142 -32.80 -28.06 13.77
C ALA A 142 -31.51 -27.42 14.33
N VAL A 143 -31.63 -26.19 14.82
CA VAL A 143 -30.80 -25.69 15.92
C VAL A 143 -31.40 -26.29 17.18
N VAL A 144 -30.66 -27.14 17.90
CA VAL A 144 -30.71 -27.42 19.35
C VAL A 144 -29.78 -28.62 19.62
N ALA A 145 -29.01 -28.53 20.72
CA ALA A 145 -27.99 -29.44 21.26
C ALA A 145 -26.57 -29.21 20.71
N LEU A 146 -25.55 -28.86 21.49
CA LEU A 146 -25.40 -28.93 22.94
C LEU A 146 -24.28 -27.96 23.38
N ALA A 147 -24.65 -26.99 24.21
CA ALA A 147 -23.72 -26.22 25.03
C ALA A 147 -23.38 -27.05 26.27
N ALA A 148 -22.13 -27.50 26.40
CA ALA A 148 -21.51 -27.94 27.64
C ALA A 148 -20.03 -28.28 27.40
N VAL A 149 -19.10 -27.34 27.64
CA VAL A 149 -17.85 -27.50 28.43
C VAL A 149 -17.22 -26.10 28.59
N VAL A 150 -17.79 -25.27 29.47
CA VAL A 150 -17.02 -24.24 30.19
C VAL A 150 -17.52 -24.28 31.62
N GLY A 151 -16.63 -24.64 32.54
CA GLY A 151 -16.90 -24.57 33.98
C GLY A 151 -16.44 -25.81 34.73
N LEU A 152 -15.13 -25.91 35.02
CA LEU A 152 -14.59 -26.44 36.29
C LEU A 152 -13.05 -26.54 36.22
N SER A 153 -12.35 -25.55 36.77
CA SER A 153 -11.11 -25.72 37.56
C SER A 153 -10.55 -24.36 38.02
N VAL A 154 -11.25 -23.74 38.97
CA VAL A 154 -10.62 -22.82 39.92
C VAL A 154 -10.91 -23.38 41.31
N SER A 155 -9.88 -23.37 42.16
CA SER A 155 -9.90 -23.60 43.61
C SER A 155 -9.50 -25.02 44.07
N LEU A 156 -8.22 -25.21 44.44
CA LEU A 156 -7.75 -25.23 45.84
C LEU A 156 -6.42 -25.97 45.97
N TYR A 157 -5.39 -25.26 46.43
CA TYR A 157 -4.34 -25.59 47.42
C TYR A 157 -3.30 -24.46 47.24
N GLY A 158 -3.13 -23.50 48.13
CA GLY A 158 -3.09 -23.62 49.59
C GLY A 158 -1.66 -23.33 50.03
N ALA A 159 -1.39 -22.06 50.31
CA ALA A 159 -0.26 -21.43 51.00
C ALA A 159 0.87 -22.32 51.56
N PHE A 160 2.13 -21.98 51.27
CA PHE A 160 3.24 -21.94 52.23
C PHE A 160 4.46 -21.21 51.64
N GLY A 161 5.08 -20.33 52.44
CA GLY A 161 6.50 -19.99 52.27
C GLY A 161 6.83 -18.56 51.81
N ARG A 162 6.76 -17.59 52.72
CA ARG A 162 7.70 -16.46 52.72
C ARG A 162 9.13 -17.01 52.72
N HIS A 163 9.97 -16.63 51.78
CA HIS A 163 11.42 -16.55 51.99
C HIS A 163 11.92 -15.23 51.39
N SER A 164 12.30 -14.34 52.30
CA SER A 164 13.10 -13.15 52.01
C SER A 164 14.48 -13.61 51.53
N GLY A 165 14.86 -13.17 50.33
CA GLY A 165 16.22 -13.29 49.82
C GLY A 165 16.66 -11.93 49.31
N ALA A 166 17.02 -11.04 50.23
CA ALA A 166 17.86 -9.90 49.89
C ALA A 166 19.25 -10.44 49.58
N HIS A 167 19.70 -10.26 48.34
CA HIS A 167 21.11 -10.33 48.01
C HIS A 167 21.49 -9.08 47.24
N GLU A 168 21.91 -8.10 48.02
CA GLU A 168 22.71 -6.98 47.60
C GLU A 168 24.15 -7.48 47.40
N THR A 169 24.65 -7.38 46.18
CA THR A 169 26.09 -7.27 45.93
C THR A 169 26.29 -6.28 44.81
N ASP A 170 26.71 -5.08 45.21
CA ASP A 170 27.50 -4.17 44.39
C ASP A 170 28.62 -4.94 43.67
N ARG A 171 28.67 -4.79 42.34
CA ARG A 171 29.95 -4.70 41.62
C ARG A 171 29.81 -3.73 40.46
N ASP A 172 30.48 -2.59 40.68
CA ASP A 172 31.11 -1.71 39.72
C ASP A 172 31.66 -2.46 38.49
N GLY A 173 31.39 -1.90 37.31
CA GLY A 173 31.67 -2.50 36.02
C GLY A 173 31.29 -1.54 34.89
N THR A 174 32.02 -0.44 34.79
CA THR A 174 32.02 0.46 33.63
C THR A 174 32.37 -0.29 32.34
N VAL A 175 31.39 -0.57 31.47
CA VAL A 175 31.60 -0.88 30.06
C VAL A 175 30.44 -0.34 29.23
N GLY A 176 30.77 0.46 28.21
CA GLY A 176 29.98 0.65 26.99
C GLY A 176 28.75 1.54 27.11
N LYS A 177 28.82 2.74 26.51
CA LYS A 177 27.63 3.38 25.93
C LYS A 177 27.13 2.48 24.81
N ASP A 178 26.31 1.49 25.14
CA ASP A 178 25.46 0.85 24.18
C ASP A 178 24.53 1.92 23.63
N ALA A 179 24.79 2.34 22.39
CA ALA A 179 23.79 3.03 21.61
C ALA A 179 22.52 2.17 21.67
N PRO A 180 21.33 2.75 21.86
CA PRO A 180 20.12 1.96 21.93
C PRO A 180 20.01 1.21 20.60
N THR A 181 20.21 -0.12 20.62
CA THR A 181 19.75 -0.98 19.53
C THR A 181 18.27 -0.71 19.42
N ARG A 182 17.89 0.07 18.42
CA ARG A 182 16.50 0.33 18.08
C ARG A 182 15.89 -1.03 17.80
N GLN A 183 15.22 -1.60 18.80
CA GLN A 183 14.54 -2.86 18.66
C GLN A 183 13.47 -2.63 17.61
N LEU A 184 13.65 -3.25 16.44
CA LEU A 184 12.67 -3.16 15.37
C LEU A 184 11.47 -3.99 15.84
N ASP A 185 10.34 -3.32 16.03
CA ASP A 185 9.07 -3.97 16.36
C ASP A 185 8.52 -4.67 15.10
N VAL A 186 9.08 -5.85 14.80
CA VAL A 186 8.63 -6.73 13.71
C VAL A 186 7.65 -7.77 14.24
N ASN A 187 6.56 -8.02 13.50
CA ASN A 187 5.50 -8.94 13.93
C ASN A 187 5.32 -10.15 12.98
N CYS A 188 6.25 -10.35 12.06
CA CYS A 188 6.32 -11.54 11.21
C CYS A 188 7.79 -11.90 10.90
N PHE A 189 8.01 -13.15 10.51
CA PHE A 189 9.30 -13.67 10.07
C PHE A 189 9.12 -14.73 8.98
N ALA A 190 9.95 -14.68 7.93
CA ALA A 190 9.97 -15.59 6.79
C ALA A 190 8.57 -15.84 6.19
N ASP A 191 8.11 -17.09 6.12
CA ASP A 191 6.82 -17.47 5.54
C ASP A 191 5.62 -16.75 6.15
N SER A 192 5.68 -16.42 7.45
CA SER A 192 4.59 -15.70 8.11
C SER A 192 4.45 -14.24 7.65
N CYS A 193 5.43 -13.70 6.90
CA CYS A 193 5.34 -12.39 6.26
C CYS A 193 4.70 -12.44 4.88
N ALA A 194 4.56 -13.62 4.26
CA ALA A 194 4.04 -13.73 2.90
C ALA A 194 2.64 -13.12 2.77
N GLY A 195 2.45 -12.26 1.77
CA GLY A 195 1.19 -11.57 1.50
C GLY A 195 0.87 -10.43 2.47
N LYS A 196 1.70 -10.17 3.48
CA LYS A 196 1.51 -9.04 4.40
C LYS A 196 2.14 -7.77 3.86
N ASN A 197 1.64 -6.64 4.36
CA ASN A 197 2.16 -5.32 4.04
C ASN A 197 3.46 -5.07 4.85
N PRO A 198 4.60 -4.72 4.20
CA PRO A 198 5.87 -4.51 4.89
C PRO A 198 5.87 -3.35 5.89
N GLY A 199 5.08 -2.29 5.65
CA GLY A 199 4.96 -1.16 6.57
C GLY A 199 4.16 -1.50 7.83
N ARG A 200 3.06 -2.26 7.69
CA ARG A 200 2.20 -2.66 8.83
C ARG A 200 2.86 -3.71 9.74
N THR A 201 3.89 -4.38 9.24
CA THR A 201 4.58 -5.47 9.95
C THR A 201 5.91 -5.05 10.56
N GLY A 202 6.32 -3.80 10.37
CA GLY A 202 7.61 -3.28 10.83
C GLY A 202 8.78 -3.61 9.91
N CYS A 203 8.61 -4.50 8.93
CA CYS A 203 9.67 -4.94 8.02
C CYS A 203 10.25 -3.81 7.16
N GLY A 204 9.51 -2.72 6.94
CA GLY A 204 10.05 -1.55 6.26
C GLY A 204 11.18 -0.83 7.01
N GLY A 205 11.33 -1.08 8.32
CA GLY A 205 12.22 -0.30 9.19
C GLY A 205 13.72 -0.56 9.01
N ASP A 206 14.12 -1.79 8.66
CA ASP A 206 15.51 -2.17 8.35
C ASP A 206 15.74 -2.40 6.86
N ALA A 207 14.71 -2.20 6.05
CA ALA A 207 14.77 -2.61 4.67
C ALA A 207 15.72 -1.78 3.83
N TRP A 208 16.43 -2.47 2.94
CA TRP A 208 17.38 -1.89 2.01
C TRP A 208 17.13 -2.40 0.59
N THR A 209 17.70 -1.71 -0.41
CA THR A 209 17.48 -2.02 -1.82
C THR A 209 18.54 -3.02 -2.30
N ALA A 210 18.12 -4.27 -2.51
CA ALA A 210 18.99 -5.39 -2.88
C ALA A 210 19.17 -5.58 -4.39
N ALA A 211 18.26 -5.00 -5.18
CA ALA A 211 18.38 -4.88 -6.62
C ALA A 211 17.66 -3.62 -7.10
N LEU A 212 18.21 -2.96 -8.11
CA LEU A 212 17.63 -1.78 -8.71
C LEU A 212 17.65 -1.90 -10.24
N TYR A 213 16.56 -1.51 -10.88
CA TYR A 213 16.46 -1.39 -12.33
C TYR A 213 15.68 -0.13 -12.70
N ARG A 214 16.04 0.50 -13.82
CA ARG A 214 15.35 1.70 -14.31
C ARG A 214 14.83 1.47 -15.71
N VAL A 215 13.54 1.71 -15.92
CA VAL A 215 12.85 1.52 -17.20
C VAL A 215 11.85 2.63 -17.45
N ALA A 216 11.91 3.25 -18.62
CA ALA A 216 10.98 4.31 -19.04
C ALA A 216 10.76 5.43 -17.97
N GLY A 217 11.81 5.76 -17.22
CA GLY A 217 11.73 6.77 -16.14
C GLY A 217 11.34 6.23 -14.76
N VAL A 218 10.77 5.03 -14.70
CA VAL A 218 10.36 4.33 -13.47
C VAL A 218 11.54 3.59 -12.86
N TYR A 219 11.71 3.72 -11.55
CA TYR A 219 12.67 2.94 -10.78
C TYR A 219 11.96 1.74 -10.18
N VAL A 220 12.60 0.56 -10.27
CA VAL A 220 12.10 -0.72 -9.78
C VAL A 220 13.11 -1.25 -8.78
N GLU A 221 12.68 -1.35 -7.52
CA GLU A 221 13.49 -1.72 -6.38
C GLU A 221 13.03 -3.05 -5.81
N LEU A 222 13.97 -3.98 -5.64
CA LEU A 222 13.78 -5.10 -4.73
C LEU A 222 14.18 -4.66 -3.34
N ARG A 223 13.18 -4.45 -2.48
CA ARG A 223 13.37 -4.12 -1.07
C ARG A 223 13.47 -5.42 -0.27
N TYR A 224 14.43 -5.48 0.64
CA TYR A 224 14.70 -6.66 1.48
C TYR A 224 14.87 -6.26 2.94
N SER A 225 14.27 -7.03 3.86
CA SER A 225 14.42 -6.89 5.30
C SER A 225 15.14 -8.11 5.87
N ASP A 226 16.25 -7.88 6.57
CA ASP A 226 17.02 -8.92 7.22
C ASP A 226 16.30 -9.44 8.46
N ALA A 227 15.69 -8.55 9.23
CA ALA A 227 14.91 -8.88 10.41
C ALA A 227 13.70 -9.76 10.07
N CYS A 228 13.02 -9.49 8.95
CA CYS A 228 11.84 -10.26 8.54
C CYS A 228 12.13 -11.44 7.62
N LYS A 229 13.34 -11.53 7.02
CA LYS A 229 13.65 -12.49 5.94
C LYS A 229 12.57 -12.51 4.86
N ALA A 230 12.26 -11.31 4.37
CA ALA A 230 11.19 -11.06 3.43
C ALA A 230 11.58 -9.98 2.42
N ALA A 231 11.03 -10.08 1.20
CA ALA A 231 11.29 -9.17 0.11
C ALA A 231 10.00 -8.66 -0.54
N TRP A 232 10.04 -7.46 -1.13
CA TRP A 232 8.94 -6.91 -1.90
C TRP A 232 9.44 -5.99 -3.01
N SER A 233 8.58 -5.74 -3.98
CA SER A 233 8.84 -4.78 -5.05
C SER A 233 8.36 -3.42 -4.61
N ARG A 234 9.17 -2.39 -4.81
CA ARG A 234 8.75 -0.98 -4.79
C ARG A 234 9.03 -0.40 -6.15
N ILE A 235 8.10 0.38 -6.67
CA ILE A 235 8.39 1.27 -7.80
C ILE A 235 8.22 2.71 -7.35
N SER A 236 9.03 3.56 -7.96
CA SER A 236 8.91 5.00 -7.86
C SER A 236 8.92 5.63 -9.24
N TRP A 237 8.35 6.83 -9.37
CA TRP A 237 8.19 7.54 -10.65
C TRP A 237 7.19 6.89 -11.62
N GLY A 238 6.34 5.98 -11.14
CA GLY A 238 5.28 5.35 -11.92
C GLY A 238 4.10 6.29 -12.17
N HIS A 239 3.26 5.88 -13.11
CA HIS A 239 1.98 6.52 -13.40
C HIS A 239 0.83 5.71 -12.78
N PRO A 240 -0.32 6.34 -12.48
CA PRO A 240 -1.53 5.62 -12.12
C PRO A 240 -1.85 4.50 -13.12
N GLY A 241 -1.91 3.27 -12.62
CA GLY A 241 -2.10 2.06 -13.43
C GLY A 241 -0.87 1.15 -13.50
N ASP A 242 0.34 1.69 -13.32
CA ASP A 242 1.57 0.91 -13.29
C ASP A 242 1.56 -0.04 -12.09
N THR A 243 2.14 -1.23 -12.25
CA THR A 243 2.06 -2.31 -11.25
C THR A 243 3.44 -2.72 -10.78
N ALA A 244 3.70 -2.62 -9.48
CA ALA A 244 4.85 -3.22 -8.83
C ALA A 244 4.53 -4.68 -8.51
N ARG A 245 5.42 -5.60 -8.89
CA ARG A 245 5.27 -7.04 -8.64
C ARG A 245 6.56 -7.60 -8.08
N VAL A 246 6.49 -8.37 -6.99
CA VAL A 246 7.62 -9.17 -6.51
C VAL A 246 7.45 -10.61 -6.97
N VAL A 247 8.55 -11.25 -7.33
CA VAL A 247 8.60 -12.68 -7.65
C VAL A 247 9.60 -13.32 -6.70
N GLY A 248 9.12 -14.21 -5.85
CA GLY A 248 9.94 -15.02 -4.94
C GLY A 248 10.19 -16.43 -5.47
N GLU A 249 10.73 -17.27 -4.59
CA GLU A 249 11.00 -18.68 -4.86
C GLU A 249 9.72 -19.45 -5.25
N GLY A 250 9.86 -20.45 -6.11
CA GLY A 250 8.74 -21.25 -6.61
C GLY A 250 7.71 -20.46 -7.43
N GLY A 251 8.04 -19.24 -7.88
CA GLY A 251 7.14 -18.39 -8.67
C GLY A 251 6.07 -17.66 -7.85
N ARG A 252 6.12 -17.71 -6.52
CA ARG A 252 5.20 -16.98 -5.66
C ARG A 252 5.29 -15.49 -5.95
N THR A 253 4.13 -14.85 -6.13
CA THR A 253 4.07 -13.46 -6.57
C THR A 253 3.04 -12.68 -5.78
N TYR A 254 3.37 -11.42 -5.48
CA TYR A 254 2.42 -10.43 -5.01
C TYR A 254 2.61 -9.16 -5.80
N GLN A 255 1.53 -8.42 -5.99
CA GLN A 255 1.55 -7.20 -6.79
C GLN A 255 0.65 -6.13 -6.20
N ASN A 256 0.94 -4.89 -6.55
CA ASN A 256 0.10 -3.75 -6.24
C ASN A 256 0.19 -2.71 -7.36
N LYS A 257 -0.87 -1.94 -7.52
CA LYS A 257 -1.00 -0.94 -8.56
C LYS A 257 -0.77 0.45 -7.99
N VAL A 258 -0.18 1.34 -8.78
CA VAL A 258 -0.19 2.76 -8.49
C VAL A 258 -1.63 3.24 -8.69
N HIS A 259 -2.32 3.52 -7.60
CA HIS A 259 -3.68 4.03 -7.69
C HIS A 259 -3.68 5.52 -7.98
N TYR A 260 -2.96 6.27 -7.15
CA TYR A 260 -3.17 7.70 -7.00
C TYR A 260 -1.88 8.50 -6.82
N ASP A 261 -0.73 7.85 -6.61
CA ASP A 261 0.58 8.49 -6.41
C ASP A 261 1.53 8.23 -7.60
N THR A 262 2.84 8.34 -7.40
CA THR A 262 3.89 7.88 -8.33
C THR A 262 4.69 6.69 -7.80
N ASP A 263 4.43 6.30 -6.56
CA ASP A 263 5.10 5.18 -5.90
C ASP A 263 4.06 4.13 -5.49
N THR A 264 4.45 2.86 -5.53
CA THR A 264 3.67 1.77 -4.93
C THR A 264 4.60 0.63 -4.55
N PHE A 265 4.14 -0.25 -3.66
CA PHE A 265 4.86 -1.45 -3.30
C PHE A 265 3.93 -2.66 -3.21
N SER A 266 4.46 -3.83 -3.56
CA SER A 266 3.76 -5.10 -3.42
C SER A 266 3.71 -5.55 -1.97
N ALA A 267 2.83 -6.52 -1.67
CA ALA A 267 3.00 -7.31 -0.45
C ALA A 267 4.29 -8.15 -0.50
N MET A 268 4.70 -8.68 0.65
CA MET A 268 5.95 -9.40 0.79
C MET A 268 5.87 -10.85 0.29
N VAL A 269 6.99 -11.35 -0.24
CA VAL A 269 7.30 -12.79 -0.31
C VAL A 269 8.28 -13.15 0.80
N ALA A 270 8.21 -14.39 1.27
CA ALA A 270 9.27 -14.96 2.08
C ALA A 270 10.54 -15.06 1.24
N ALA A 271 11.66 -14.63 1.81
CA ALA A 271 12.94 -14.59 1.12
C ALA A 271 14.06 -14.89 2.13
N PRO A 272 14.53 -16.16 2.21
CA PRO A 272 15.64 -16.54 3.09
C PRO A 272 16.90 -15.71 2.84
N SER A 273 17.09 -15.26 1.59
CA SER A 273 18.12 -14.30 1.20
C SER A 273 17.61 -13.41 0.06
N PRO A 274 18.20 -12.24 -0.21
CA PRO A 274 17.73 -11.37 -1.28
C PRO A 274 17.81 -12.02 -2.68
N SER A 275 18.69 -13.00 -2.88
CA SER A 275 18.86 -13.68 -4.17
C SER A 275 17.73 -14.63 -4.54
N THR A 276 16.84 -14.96 -3.59
CA THR A 276 15.65 -15.80 -3.86
C THR A 276 14.46 -14.99 -4.38
N ALA A 277 14.63 -13.68 -4.61
CA ALA A 277 13.58 -12.81 -5.10
C ALA A 277 14.09 -11.82 -6.16
N LYS A 278 13.16 -11.32 -6.98
CA LYS A 278 13.36 -10.21 -7.91
C LYS A 278 12.14 -9.30 -7.94
N ALA A 279 12.36 -8.03 -8.27
CA ALA A 279 11.30 -7.05 -8.43
C ALA A 279 11.01 -6.84 -9.92
N CYS A 280 9.74 -6.76 -10.27
CA CYS A 280 9.26 -6.52 -11.62
C CYS A 280 8.27 -5.36 -11.64
N VAL A 281 8.12 -4.77 -12.81
CA VAL A 281 7.13 -3.73 -13.10
C VAL A 281 6.37 -4.06 -14.38
N LEU A 282 5.07 -3.77 -14.37
CA LEU A 282 4.25 -3.71 -15.57
C LEU A 282 3.73 -2.28 -15.72
N LEU A 283 4.19 -1.57 -16.74
CA LEU A 283 3.77 -0.22 -17.05
C LEU A 283 2.48 -0.23 -17.88
N THR A 284 1.69 0.81 -17.74
CA THR A 284 0.47 1.07 -18.54
C THR A 284 0.75 1.18 -20.04
N SER A 285 1.98 1.50 -20.42
CA SER A 285 2.46 1.46 -21.81
C SER A 285 2.60 0.04 -22.38
N GLY A 286 2.44 -1.00 -21.55
CA GLY A 286 2.66 -2.41 -21.90
C GLY A 286 4.10 -2.89 -21.68
N VAL A 287 5.02 -2.00 -21.29
CA VAL A 287 6.41 -2.36 -20.99
C VAL A 287 6.47 -3.19 -19.71
N HIS A 288 7.15 -4.34 -19.78
CA HIS A 288 7.44 -5.19 -18.62
C HIS A 288 8.95 -5.32 -18.44
N ALA A 289 9.43 -5.15 -17.21
CA ALA A 289 10.84 -5.32 -16.88
C ALA A 289 11.02 -5.84 -15.45
N CYS A 290 12.13 -6.50 -15.20
CA CYS A 290 12.51 -6.98 -13.88
C CYS A 290 13.95 -6.62 -13.55
N THR A 291 14.24 -6.49 -12.27
CA THR A 291 15.60 -6.50 -11.75
C THR A 291 16.24 -7.87 -11.96
N SER A 292 17.58 -7.93 -11.90
CA SER A 292 18.26 -9.17 -11.52
C SER A 292 17.78 -9.65 -10.15
N PRO A 293 17.96 -10.94 -9.80
CA PRO A 293 17.79 -11.38 -8.41
C PRO A 293 18.61 -10.54 -7.44
N GLY A 294 18.14 -10.41 -6.19
CA GLY A 294 18.79 -9.57 -5.19
C GLY A 294 20.24 -9.97 -4.89
N GLY A 295 21.10 -8.96 -4.76
CA GLY A 295 22.50 -9.12 -4.33
C GLY A 295 22.67 -8.84 -2.84
N THR A 296 23.92 -8.90 -2.37
CA THR A 296 24.31 -8.56 -0.99
C THR A 296 24.74 -7.09 -0.83
N GLN A 297 24.82 -6.34 -1.94
CA GLN A 297 25.22 -4.93 -1.92
C GLN A 297 24.04 -4.03 -1.61
N HIS A 298 24.17 -3.19 -0.59
CA HIS A 298 23.16 -2.21 -0.22
C HIS A 298 23.19 -1.05 -1.22
N LEU A 299 22.25 -1.07 -2.17
CA LEU A 299 22.14 -0.02 -3.17
C LEU A 299 21.47 1.22 -2.56
N THR A 300 21.97 2.38 -2.96
CA THR A 300 21.36 3.66 -2.59
C THR A 300 19.96 3.77 -3.16
N GLU A 301 19.03 4.29 -2.36
CA GLU A 301 17.66 4.56 -2.79
C GLU A 301 17.66 5.54 -3.99
N PRO A 302 16.73 5.38 -4.96
CA PRO A 302 16.62 6.28 -6.08
C PRO A 302 16.54 7.74 -5.64
N PRO A 303 17.12 8.67 -6.41
CA PRO A 303 17.01 10.09 -6.09
C PRO A 303 15.54 10.51 -6.05
N ASN A 304 15.22 11.35 -5.07
CA ASN A 304 13.99 12.13 -5.02
C ASN A 304 13.75 12.87 -6.35
N PRO A 305 12.51 13.27 -6.68
CA PRO A 305 12.24 14.03 -7.89
C PRO A 305 13.21 15.19 -7.97
N PRO A 306 13.77 15.51 -9.16
CA PRO A 306 14.32 16.84 -9.32
C PRO A 306 13.19 17.82 -8.99
N THR A 307 13.33 18.53 -7.86
CA THR A 307 12.54 19.72 -7.61
C THR A 307 12.85 20.65 -8.76
N SER A 308 11.84 20.97 -9.59
CA SER A 308 12.00 21.83 -10.76
C SER A 308 12.89 23.01 -10.41
N ALA A 309 14.12 23.01 -10.93
CA ALA A 309 15.05 24.09 -10.69
C ALA A 309 14.43 25.37 -11.26
N THR A 310 14.29 26.38 -10.40
CA THR A 310 13.95 27.73 -10.83
C THR A 310 15.03 28.18 -11.82
N THR A 311 14.68 28.23 -13.10
CA THR A 311 15.51 28.89 -14.11
C THR A 311 15.53 30.38 -13.80
N SER A 312 16.49 30.82 -12.99
CA SER A 312 16.85 32.23 -12.90
C SER A 312 17.55 32.62 -14.21
N ALA A 313 16.75 33.03 -15.19
CA ALA A 313 17.26 33.75 -16.34
C ALA A 313 17.69 35.15 -15.88
N THR A 314 18.99 35.30 -15.63
CA THR A 314 19.63 36.61 -15.46
C THR A 314 19.52 37.36 -16.79
N VAL A 315 18.54 38.26 -16.89
CA VAL A 315 18.53 39.31 -17.92
C VAL A 315 19.53 40.37 -17.48
N GLY A 316 20.67 40.44 -18.17
CA GLY A 316 21.63 41.53 -18.01
C GLY A 316 21.08 42.83 -18.62
N PRO A 317 21.39 44.01 -18.03
CA PRO A 317 20.94 45.28 -18.57
C PRO A 317 21.69 45.64 -19.86
N ARG A 318 20.99 46.41 -20.70
CA ARG A 318 21.35 46.87 -22.05
C ARG A 318 22.62 47.70 -22.11
#